data_AF-A0A1F9RUW5-F1
#
_entry.id   AF-A0A1F9RUW5-F1
#
_cell.length_a   1.000
_cell.length_b   1.000
_cell.length_c   1.000
_cell.angle_alpha   90.00
_cell.angle_beta   90.00
_cell.angle_gamma   90.00
#
_symmetry.space_group_name_H-M   'P 1'
#
loop_
_entity.id
_entity.type
_entity.pdbx_description
1 polymer ?
#
loop_
_entity_poly.entity_id
_entity_poly.type
_entity_poly.pdbx_seq_one_letter_code
_entity_poly.pdbx_strand_id
1 'polypeptide(L)' 'MHVRQHGEGQELFDEEFAYVDRPTELEAYAVAVAEARRIGLTERELFDYLKTEWMSDAEHRRLAGKVGVRPPR' A
#
# COMPACT_ATOMS: atom_id res chain seq x y z
N MET A 1 6.07 -6.91 -10.50
CA MET A 1 4.99 -6.77 -9.52
C MET A 1 4.50 -8.16 -9.17
N HIS A 2 4.91 -8.63 -7.97
CA HIS A 2 4.86 -10.01 -7.44
C HIS A 2 5.46 -11.12 -8.32
N VAL A 3 5.01 -11.30 -9.56
CA VAL A 3 5.47 -12.36 -10.49
C VAL A 3 6.97 -12.25 -10.82
N ARG A 4 7.51 -11.04 -10.95
CA ARG A 4 8.93 -10.81 -11.22
C ARG A 4 9.83 -11.13 -10.01
N GLN A 5 9.39 -10.77 -8.80
CA GLN A 5 10.12 -11.00 -7.55
C GLN A 5 10.00 -12.47 -7.09
N HIS A 6 8.90 -13.15 -7.38
CA HIS A 6 8.77 -14.60 -7.24
C HIS A 6 9.81 -15.35 -8.08
N GLY A 7 10.07 -14.88 -9.31
CA GLY A 7 11.12 -15.43 -10.17
C GLY A 7 12.55 -15.12 -9.71
N GLU A 8 12.74 -14.09 -8.87
CA GLU A 8 14.03 -13.68 -8.30
C GLU A 8 14.28 -14.24 -6.89
N GLY A 9 13.39 -15.12 -6.40
CA GLY A 9 13.61 -15.89 -5.17
C GLY A 9 13.43 -15.12 -3.85
N GLN A 10 12.73 -13.98 -3.87
CA GLN A 10 12.42 -13.26 -2.63
C GLN A 10 11.28 -13.97 -1.87
N GLU A 11 11.44 -14.17 -0.56
CA GLU A 11 10.39 -14.75 0.29
C GLU A 11 9.20 -13.79 0.40
N LEU A 12 8.10 -14.14 -0.27
CA LEU A 12 6.90 -13.29 -0.39
C LEU A 12 5.93 -13.44 0.80
N PHE A 13 6.20 -14.36 1.73
CA PHE A 13 5.31 -14.72 2.82
C PHE A 13 6.06 -14.77 4.15
N ASP A 14 6.40 -13.60 4.68
CA ASP A 14 7.00 -13.47 6.02
C ASP A 14 5.98 -12.89 7.03
N GLU A 15 5.32 -13.78 7.78
CA GLU A 15 4.25 -13.43 8.73
C GLU A 15 4.71 -12.53 9.90
N GLU A 16 6.01 -12.27 10.06
CA GLU A 16 6.55 -11.43 11.15
C GLU A 16 6.82 -9.96 10.75
N PHE A 17 6.64 -9.58 9.47
CA PHE A 17 6.79 -8.18 9.03
C PHE A 17 5.45 -7.54 8.64
N ALA A 18 5.12 -6.42 9.30
CA ALA A 18 3.94 -5.61 9.01
C ALA A 18 3.83 -5.37 7.49
N TYR A 19 2.78 -5.93 6.88
CA TYR A 19 2.48 -5.95 5.44
C TYR A 19 2.72 -4.60 4.74
N VAL A 20 2.51 -3.50 5.47
CA VAL A 20 2.65 -2.11 5.03
C VAL A 20 4.09 -1.60 4.83
N ASP A 21 5.11 -2.35 5.28
CA ASP A 21 6.51 -1.93 5.20
C ASP A 21 7.33 -2.70 4.17
N ARG A 22 6.76 -3.74 3.54
CA ARG A 22 7.45 -4.52 2.52
C ARG A 22 7.62 -3.70 1.24
N PRO A 23 8.84 -3.61 0.66
CA PRO A 23 9.08 -2.84 -0.55
C PRO A 23 8.15 -3.20 -1.71
N THR A 24 7.80 -4.47 -1.84
CA THR A 24 6.90 -4.99 -2.89
C THR A 24 5.47 -4.45 -2.76
N GLU A 25 4.96 -4.38 -1.54
CA GLU A 25 3.63 -3.86 -1.24
C GLU A 25 3.59 -2.34 -1.40
N LEU A 26 4.67 -1.65 -1.02
CA LEU A 26 4.79 -0.21 -1.25
C LEU A 26 4.79 0.15 -2.73
N GLU A 27 5.50 -0.61 -3.57
CA GLU A 27 5.45 -0.46 -5.02
C GLU A 27 4.04 -0.74 -5.56
N ALA A 28 3.39 -1.81 -5.10
CA ALA A 28 2.02 -2.17 -5.47
C ALA A 28 1.01 -1.07 -5.15
N TYR A 29 1.03 -0.58 -3.91
CA TYR A 29 0.15 0.51 -3.49
C TYR A 29 0.48 1.82 -4.20
N ALA A 30 1.75 2.13 -4.49
CA ALA A 30 2.11 3.33 -5.22
C ALA A 30 1.53 3.32 -6.66
N VAL A 31 1.60 2.18 -7.36
CA VAL A 31 0.99 2.03 -8.69
C VAL A 31 -0.54 2.12 -8.60
N ALA A 32 -1.16 1.45 -7.63
CA ALA A 32 -2.61 1.52 -7.43
C ALA A 32 -3.10 2.94 -7.15
N VAL A 33 -2.39 3.69 -6.29
CA VAL A 33 -2.69 5.10 -5.99
C VAL A 33 -2.56 5.98 -7.22
N ALA A 34 -1.53 5.78 -8.04
CA ALA A 34 -1.34 6.55 -9.27
C ALA A 34 -2.48 6.33 -10.27
N GLU A 35 -2.89 5.07 -10.49
CA GLU A 35 -4.02 4.75 -11.37
C GLU A 35 -5.35 5.23 -10.81
N ALA A 36 -5.57 5.07 -9.50
CA ALA A 36 -6.77 5.55 -8.82
C ALA A 36 -6.91 7.09 -8.95
N ARG A 37 -5.81 7.84 -8.82
CA ARG A 37 -5.81 9.30 -9.10
C ARG A 37 -6.14 9.59 -10.56
N ARG A 38 -5.59 8.81 -11.51
CA ARG A 38 -5.85 8.98 -12.94
C ARG A 38 -7.32 8.80 -13.30
N ILE A 39 -8.03 7.90 -12.63
CA ILE A 39 -9.48 7.67 -12.85
C ILE A 39 -10.38 8.58 -12.00
N GLY A 40 -9.81 9.47 -11.18
CA GLY A 40 -10.54 10.54 -10.50
C GLY A 40 -10.88 10.30 -9.03
N LEU A 41 -10.26 9.32 -8.35
CA LEU A 41 -10.48 9.15 -6.91
C LEU A 41 -9.90 10.34 -6.12
N THR A 42 -10.63 10.74 -5.10
CA THR A 42 -10.23 11.78 -4.15
C THR A 42 -9.20 11.25 -3.14
N GLU A 43 -8.47 12.15 -2.47
CA GLU A 43 -7.53 11.77 -1.40
C GLU A 43 -8.20 11.00 -0.26
N ARG A 44 -9.49 11.27 0.02
CA ARG A 44 -10.25 10.52 1.02
C ARG A 44 -10.53 9.09 0.56
N GLU A 45 -11.00 8.91 -0.66
CA GLU A 45 -11.27 7.57 -1.22
C GLU A 45 -9.98 6.75 -1.35
N LEU A 46 -8.87 7.40 -1.74
CA LEU A 46 -7.54 6.78 -1.74
C LEU A 46 -7.12 6.37 -0.34
N PHE A 47 -7.32 7.24 0.65
CA PHE A 47 -7.02 6.91 2.03
C PHE A 47 -7.84 5.71 2.49
N ASP A 48 -9.16 5.73 2.30
CA ASP A 48 -10.04 4.63 2.70
C ASP A 48 -9.67 3.31 1.98
N TYR A 49 -9.28 3.36 0.70
CA TYR A 49 -8.82 2.20 -0.07
C TYR A 49 -7.55 1.54 0.49
N LEU A 50 -6.64 2.32 1.09
CA LEU A 50 -5.41 1.79 1.70
C LEU A 50 -5.65 1.03 3.01
N LYS A 51 -6.88 1.03 3.55
CA LYS A 51 -7.21 0.33 4.79
C LYS A 51 -7.58 -1.12 4.51
N THR A 52 -6.92 -2.05 5.18
CA THR A 52 -7.36 -3.46 5.27
C THR A 52 -7.82 -3.79 6.69
N GLU A 53 -8.62 -4.85 6.84
CA GLU A 53 -9.25 -5.24 8.12
C GLU A 53 -8.23 -5.53 9.24
N TRP A 54 -7.02 -5.93 8.86
CA TRP A 54 -5.94 -6.32 9.78
C TRP A 54 -5.03 -5.16 10.17
N MET A 55 -5.14 -4.01 9.49
CA MET A 55 -4.29 -2.85 9.75
C MET A 55 -4.81 -2.04 10.92
N SER A 56 -3.92 -1.65 11.82
CA SER A 56 -4.21 -0.58 12.78
C SER A 56 -4.35 0.78 12.08
N ASP A 57 -4.94 1.74 12.77
CA ASP A 57 -5.06 3.12 12.27
C ASP A 57 -3.70 3.83 12.14
N ALA A 58 -2.72 3.42 12.94
CA ALA A 58 -1.35 3.92 12.86
C ALA A 58 -0.63 3.38 11.62
N GLU A 59 -0.79 2.09 11.33
CA GLU A 59 -0.24 1.46 10.12
C GLU A 59 -0.87 2.01 8.84
N HIS A 60 -2.17 2.26 8.88
CA HIS A 60 -2.89 2.86 7.76
C HIS A 60 -2.38 4.26 7.43
N ARG A 61 -2.22 5.13 8.44
CA ARG A 61 -1.62 6.46 8.25
C ARG A 61 -0.16 6.38 7.80
N ARG A 62 0.60 5.41 8.30
CA ARG A 62 2.00 5.18 7.89
C ARG A 62 2.07 4.79 6.41
N LEU A 63 1.26 3.83 5.97
CA LEU A 63 1.18 3.41 4.57
C LEU A 63 0.81 4.59 3.68
N ALA A 64 -0.24 5.33 4.02
CA ALA A 64 -0.69 6.51 3.28
C ALA A 64 0.45 7.52 3.09
N GLY A 65 1.21 7.82 4.15
CA GLY A 65 2.38 8.69 4.06
C GLY A 65 3.46 8.16 3.11
N LYS A 66 3.73 6.85 3.14
CA LYS A 66 4.74 6.22 2.27
C LYS A 66 4.37 6.24 0.79
N VAL A 67 3.08 6.13 0.45
CA VAL A 67 2.60 6.16 -0.94
C VAL A 67 2.05 7.53 -1.37
N GLY A 68 2.27 8.56 -0.54
CA GLY A 68 1.96 9.95 -0.87
C GLY A 68 0.47 10.29 -0.87
N VAL A 69 -0.35 9.56 -0.11
CA VAL A 69 -1.78 9.84 0.10
C VAL A 69 -1.98 10.65 1.39
N ARG A 70 -2.80 11.71 1.32
CA ARG A 70 -3.07 12.58 2.47
C ARG A 70 -4.25 12.05 3.30
N PRO A 71 -4.04 11.74 4.61
CA PRO A 71 -5.16 11.40 5.48
C PRO A 71 -6.15 12.57 5.59
N PRO A 72 -7.46 12.29 5.68
CA PRO A 72 -8.45 13.31 6.04
C PRO A 72 -8.13 13.88 7.43
N ARG A 73 -8.45 15.17 7.62
CA ARG A 73 -8.31 15.87 8.91
C ARG A 73 -9.35 15.39 9.92
#